data_AF-A0A519LF63-F1
#
_entry.id   AF-A0A519LF63-F1
#
_cell.length_a   1.000
_cell.length_b   1.000
_cell.length_c   1.000
_cell.angle_alpha   90.00
_cell.angle_beta   90.00
_cell.angle_gamma   90.00
#
_symmetry.space_group_name_H-M   'P 1'
#
loop_
_entity.id
_entity.type
_entity.pdbx_description
1 polymer ?
#
loop_
_entity_poly.entity_id
_entity_poly.type
_entity_poly.pdbx_seq_one_letter_code
_entity_poly.pdbx_strand_id
1 'polypeptide(L)'
;MYYEKLKSFFKSKKLKQKEVGAILGYSPAMIGRYLNGTAGISSDFLLSINKNFPELDLNDVFAINEDGPNSVNEPSERYSKTTILTDIGEIEMQLQRVKEKLIQKGFD
;
A
#
# COMPACT_ATOMS: atom_id res chain seq x y z
N MET A 1 -0.95 18.22 3.89
CA MET A 1 -0.86 18.17 2.41
C MET A 1 0.02 17.01 1.99
N TYR A 2 -0.21 16.42 0.81
CA TYR A 2 0.45 15.19 0.37
C TYR A 2 1.99 15.29 0.31
N TYR A 3 2.52 16.44 -0.11
CA TYR A 3 3.97 16.62 -0.31
C TYR A 3 4.75 16.59 1.01
N GLU A 4 4.16 17.06 2.11
CA GLU A 4 4.76 16.94 3.45
C GLU A 4 4.77 15.49 3.95
N LYS A 5 3.71 14.72 3.66
CA LYS A 5 3.64 13.28 3.99
C LYS A 5 4.72 12.50 3.21
N LEU A 6 4.85 12.75 1.90
CA LEU A 6 5.90 12.15 1.07
C LEU A 6 7.31 12.53 1.55
N LYS A 7 7.54 13.81 1.87
CA LYS A 7 8.83 14.29 2.38
C LYS A 7 9.20 13.63 3.70
N SER A 8 8.23 13.46 4.60
CA SER A 8 8.42 12.79 5.88
C SER A 8 8.73 11.30 5.70
N PHE A 9 8.03 10.63 4.78
CA PHE A 9 8.29 9.24 4.43
C PHE A 9 9.70 9.01 3.87
N PHE A 10 10.13 9.79 2.87
CA PHE A 10 11.49 9.63 2.33
C PHE A 10 12.57 9.96 3.35
N LYS A 11 12.31 10.94 4.24
CA LYS A 11 13.22 11.27 5.35
C LYS A 11 13.33 10.12 6.37
N SER A 12 12.24 9.43 6.70
CA SER A 12 12.28 8.29 7.63
C SER A 12 13.10 7.12 7.06
N LYS A 13 13.10 6.96 5.73
CA LYS A 13 13.96 6.02 5.00
C LYS A 13 15.40 6.51 4.78
N LYS A 14 15.74 7.70 5.28
CA LYS A 14 17.04 8.36 5.10
C LYS A 14 17.42 8.59 3.63
N LEU A 15 16.43 8.72 2.74
CA LEU A 15 16.64 8.94 1.31
C LEU A 15 16.71 10.43 1.00
N LYS A 16 17.73 10.83 0.26
CA LYS A 16 17.89 12.17 -0.33
C LYS A 16 17.14 12.22 -1.66
N GLN A 17 16.81 13.43 -2.11
CA GLN A 17 16.11 13.64 -3.39
C GLN A 17 16.80 12.99 -4.59
N LYS A 18 18.14 12.95 -4.59
CA LYS A 18 18.93 12.27 -5.63
C LYS A 18 18.68 10.77 -5.66
N GLU A 19 18.60 10.13 -4.50
CA GLU A 19 18.38 8.69 -4.35
C GLU A 19 16.94 8.33 -4.70
N VAL A 20 15.98 9.13 -4.23
CA VAL A 20 14.56 8.99 -4.60
C VAL A 20 14.40 9.10 -6.12
N GLY A 21 15.06 10.08 -6.74
CA GLY A 21 15.04 10.24 -8.20
C GLY A 21 15.60 9.02 -8.94
N ALA A 22 16.74 8.49 -8.47
CA ALA A 22 17.34 7.30 -9.06
C ALA A 22 16.44 6.05 -8.94
N ILE A 23 15.76 5.87 -7.80
CA ILE A 23 14.84 4.75 -7.59
C ILE A 23 13.59 4.88 -8.46
N LEU A 24 13.00 6.08 -8.49
CA LEU A 24 11.71 6.31 -9.16
C LEU A 24 11.84 6.57 -10.66
N GLY A 25 13.06 6.78 -11.18
CA GLY A 25 13.32 7.10 -12.58
C GLY A 25 13.10 8.57 -12.94
N TYR A 26 13.24 9.48 -11.98
CA TYR A 26 13.00 10.92 -12.17
C TYR A 26 14.24 11.75 -11.84
N SER A 27 14.34 12.93 -12.46
CA SER A 27 15.41 13.86 -12.13
C SER A 27 15.27 14.37 -10.68
N PRO A 28 16.38 14.66 -9.97
CA PRO A 28 16.32 15.21 -8.62
C PRO A 28 15.52 16.52 -8.54
N ALA A 29 15.57 17.34 -9.61
CA ALA A 29 14.80 18.57 -9.70
C ALA A 29 13.29 18.31 -9.72
N MET A 30 12.83 17.29 -10.46
CA MET A 30 11.42 16.91 -10.53
C MET A 30 10.91 16.37 -9.19
N ILE A 31 11.71 15.54 -8.52
CA ILE A 31 11.44 15.11 -7.14
C ILE A 31 11.31 16.32 -6.22
N GLY A 32 12.24 17.28 -6.31
CA GLY A 32 12.18 18.50 -5.52
C GLY A 32 10.88 19.29 -5.75
N ARG A 33 10.40 19.38 -6.99
CA ARG A 33 9.14 20.07 -7.31
C ARG A 33 7.93 19.37 -6.70
N TYR A 34 7.87 18.03 -6.75
CA TYR A 34 6.80 17.24 -6.14
C TYR A 34 6.81 17.32 -4.61
N LEU A 35 7.99 17.22 -3.98
CA LEU A 35 8.12 17.28 -2.52
C LEU A 35 7.93 18.67 -1.93
N ASN A 36 7.97 19.71 -2.76
CA ASN A 36 7.69 21.09 -2.37
C ASN A 36 6.31 21.57 -2.84
N GLY A 37 5.51 20.71 -3.49
CA GLY A 37 4.19 21.06 -4.00
C GLY A 37 4.18 22.12 -5.12
N THR A 38 5.32 22.36 -5.79
CA THR A 38 5.44 23.38 -6.85
C THR A 38 5.13 22.82 -8.25
N ALA A 39 4.82 21.52 -8.34
CA ALA A 39 4.28 20.88 -9.52
C ALA A 39 3.28 19.80 -9.11
N GLY A 40 2.25 19.60 -9.94
CA GLY A 40 1.32 18.48 -9.78
C GLY A 40 2.00 17.14 -10.08
N ILE A 41 1.72 16.15 -9.25
CA ILE A 41 2.20 14.78 -9.42
C ILE A 41 1.50 14.12 -10.63
N SER A 42 2.26 13.40 -11.45
CA SER A 42 1.71 12.60 -12.56
C SER A 42 1.26 11.20 -12.09
N SER A 43 0.38 10.57 -12.87
CA SER A 43 -0.02 9.17 -12.67
C SER A 43 1.17 8.22 -12.66
N ASP A 44 2.14 8.42 -13.55
CA ASP A 44 3.33 7.58 -13.65
C ASP A 44 4.19 7.64 -12.38
N PHE A 45 4.22 8.82 -11.74
CA PHE A 45 4.93 8.98 -10.48
C PHE A 45 4.25 8.19 -9.35
N LEU A 46 2.91 8.18 -9.31
CA LEU A 46 2.15 7.38 -8.35
C LEU A 46 2.39 5.88 -8.57
N LEU A 47 2.38 5.42 -9.83
CA LEU A 47 2.68 4.03 -10.17
C LEU A 47 4.11 3.64 -9.77
N SER A 48 5.08 4.53 -10.03
CA SER A 48 6.48 4.31 -9.65
C SER A 48 6.65 4.26 -8.13
N ILE A 49 5.95 5.10 -7.38
CA ILE A 49 5.93 5.03 -5.92
C ILE A 49 5.35 3.70 -5.45
N ASN A 50 4.15 3.32 -5.92
CA ASN A 50 3.48 2.09 -5.47
C ASN A 50 4.34 0.84 -5.76
N LYS A 51 5.08 0.84 -6.87
CA LYS A 51 5.98 -0.25 -7.25
C LYS A 51 7.22 -0.34 -6.36
N ASN A 52 7.85 0.79 -6.02
CA ASN A 52 9.14 0.83 -5.33
C ASN A 52 9.02 0.98 -3.81
N PHE A 53 7.87 1.46 -3.32
CA PHE A 53 7.56 1.72 -1.93
C PHE A 53 6.15 1.18 -1.59
N PRO A 54 5.91 -0.13 -1.72
CA PRO A 54 4.58 -0.74 -1.49
C PRO A 54 4.06 -0.58 -0.06
N GLU A 55 4.94 -0.30 0.90
CA GLU A 55 4.59 0.01 2.30
C GLU A 55 3.98 1.40 2.50
N LEU A 56 4.05 2.28 1.49
CA LEU A 56 3.46 3.61 1.55
C LEU A 56 2.00 3.56 1.13
N ASP A 57 1.09 3.78 2.07
CA ASP A 57 -0.33 3.90 1.77
C ASP A 57 -0.61 5.23 1.05
N LEU A 58 -0.85 5.17 -0.26
CA LEU A 58 -1.18 6.33 -1.07
C LEU A 58 -2.53 6.95 -0.68
N ASN A 59 -3.48 6.17 -0.14
CA ASN A 59 -4.74 6.72 0.32
C ASN A 59 -4.51 7.65 1.51
N ASP A 60 -3.66 7.26 2.47
CA ASP A 60 -3.27 8.18 3.55
C ASP A 60 -2.50 9.38 3.01
N VAL A 61 -1.54 9.19 2.11
CA VAL A 61 -0.73 10.30 1.57
C VAL A 61 -1.60 11.39 0.94
N PHE A 62 -2.64 10.99 0.20
CA PHE A 62 -3.51 11.91 -0.53
C PHE A 62 -4.86 12.18 0.16
N ALA A 63 -5.10 11.61 1.34
CA ALA A 63 -6.28 11.92 2.13
C ALA A 63 -6.34 13.44 2.38
N ILE A 64 -7.48 14.02 2.00
CA ILE A 64 -7.81 15.39 2.34
C ILE A 64 -8.10 15.37 3.85
N ASN A 65 -7.42 16.23 4.62
CA ASN A 65 -7.60 16.32 6.08
C ASN A 65 -9.02 16.81 6.49
N GLU A 66 -9.86 17.11 5.53
CA GLU A 66 -11.27 17.40 5.68
C GLU A 66 -12.01 16.22 5.07
N ASP A 67 -12.88 15.57 5.84
CA ASP A 67 -13.85 14.57 5.37
C ASP A 67 -14.69 15.20 4.25
N GLY A 68 -14.18 15.16 3.03
CA GLY A 68 -14.91 15.59 1.87
C GLY A 68 -16.17 14.73 1.77
N PRO A 69 -17.29 15.26 1.24
CA PRO A 69 -18.55 14.53 1.14
C PRO A 69 -18.47 13.23 0.33
N ASN A 70 -17.37 13.02 -0.41
CA ASN A 70 -17.09 11.83 -1.20
C ASN A 70 -15.99 10.93 -0.60
N SER A 71 -15.56 11.16 0.64
CA SER A 71 -14.63 10.26 1.34
C SER A 71 -15.38 9.06 1.92
N VAL A 72 -14.98 7.85 1.50
CA VAL A 72 -15.44 6.61 2.12
C VAL A 72 -14.51 6.30 3.29
N ASN A 73 -14.97 6.55 4.51
CA ASN A 73 -14.27 6.22 5.75
C ASN A 73 -14.32 4.72 6.04
N GLU A 74 -13.84 3.91 5.09
CA GLU A 74 -13.73 2.46 5.27
C GLU A 74 -12.36 2.11 5.87
N PRO A 75 -12.31 1.25 6.90
CA PRO A 75 -11.05 0.78 7.46
C PRO A 75 -10.21 0.07 6.39
N SER A 76 -8.99 0.53 6.16
CA SER A 76 -8.07 -0.05 5.16
C SER A 76 -7.82 -1.55 5.38
N GLU A 77 -7.91 -2.02 6.63
CA GLU A 77 -7.83 -3.44 6.98
C GLU A 77 -8.82 -4.35 6.24
N ARG A 78 -9.98 -3.83 5.79
CA ARG A 78 -10.97 -4.63 5.05
C ARG A 78 -10.47 -5.06 3.67
N TYR A 79 -9.56 -4.31 3.07
CA TYR A 79 -9.00 -4.60 1.75
C TYR A 79 -7.65 -5.33 1.83
N SER A 80 -6.94 -5.20 2.95
CA SER A 80 -5.64 -5.85 3.19
C SER A 80 -5.75 -7.29 3.70
N LYS A 81 -6.90 -7.69 4.30
CA LYS A 81 -7.06 -9.01 4.96
C LYS A 81 -7.47 -10.15 4.04
N THR A 82 -7.97 -9.89 2.84
CA THR A 82 -8.26 -10.93 1.84
C THR A 82 -7.10 -11.04 0.87
N THR A 83 -6.02 -11.67 1.32
CA THR A 83 -5.05 -12.23 0.36
C THR A 83 -5.50 -13.64 0.00
N ILE A 84 -5.35 -14.03 -1.26
CA ILE A 84 -5.57 -15.41 -1.74
C ILE A 84 -4.91 -16.44 -0.79
N LEU A 85 -3.78 -16.09 -0.18
CA LEU A 85 -3.07 -16.92 0.80
C LEU A 85 -3.86 -17.15 2.10
N THR A 86 -4.58 -16.15 2.59
CA THR A 86 -5.48 -16.27 3.74
C THR A 86 -6.64 -17.20 3.42
N ASP A 87 -7.24 -17.04 2.24
CA ASP A 87 -8.34 -17.88 1.76
C ASP A 87 -7.88 -19.35 1.58
N ILE A 88 -6.68 -19.58 1.03
CA ILE A 88 -6.08 -20.92 0.91
C ILE A 88 -5.91 -21.56 2.29
N GLY A 89 -5.39 -20.82 3.28
CA GLY A 89 -5.19 -21.33 4.63
C GLY A 89 -6.50 -21.73 5.32
N GLU A 90 -7.57 -20.96 5.09
CA GLU A 90 -8.91 -21.31 5.59
C GLU A 90 -9.46 -22.57 4.92
N ILE A 91 -9.28 -22.71 3.60
CA ILE A 91 -9.69 -23.92 2.85
C ILE A 91 -8.95 -25.15 3.37
N GLU A 92 -7.64 -25.07 3.59
CA GLU A 92 -6.83 -26.18 4.11
C GLU A 92 -7.27 -26.61 5.51
N MET A 93 -7.56 -25.67 6.41
CA MET A 93 -8.10 -25.97 7.73
C MET A 93 -9.46 -26.69 7.66
N GLN A 94 -10.35 -26.27 6.77
CA GLN A 94 -11.66 -26.91 6.60
C GLN A 94 -11.50 -28.33 6.03
N LEU A 95 -10.63 -28.52 5.04
CA LEU A 95 -10.31 -29.84 4.50
C LEU A 95 -9.75 -30.78 5.57
N GLN A 96 -8.86 -30.29 6.43
CA GLN A 96 -8.29 -31.07 7.53
C GLN A 96 -9.37 -31.52 8.53
N ARG A 97 -10.28 -30.61 8.92
CA ARG A 97 -11.41 -30.95 9.80
C ARG A 97 -12.34 -32.00 9.18
N VAL A 98 -12.57 -31.94 7.86
CA VAL A 98 -13.40 -32.93 7.17
C VAL A 98 -12.71 -34.30 7.18
N LYS A 99 -11.40 -34.36 6.88
CA LYS A 99 -10.63 -35.62 6.96
C LYS A 99 -10.69 -36.24 8.35
N GLU A 100 -10.46 -35.46 9.40
CA GLU A 100 -10.53 -35.93 10.78
C GLU A 100 -11.91 -36.50 11.14
N LYS A 101 -12.99 -35.84 10.68
CA LYS A 101 -14.36 -36.32 10.88
C LYS A 101 -14.68 -37.60 10.10
N LEU A 102 -14.07 -37.79 8.92
CA LEU A 102 -14.24 -39.02 8.13
C LEU A 102 -13.51 -40.20 8.78
N ILE A 103 -12.28 -39.99 9.24
CA ILE A 103 -11.50 -40.97 10.00
C ILE A 103 -12.26 -41.38 11.28
N GLN A 104 -12.78 -40.41 12.04
CA GLN A 104 -13.59 -40.69 13.24
C GLN A 104 -14.88 -41.48 12.95
N LYS A 105 -15.40 -41.41 11.72
CA LYS A 105 -16.59 -42.15 11.28
C LYS A 105 -16.26 -43.50 10.63
N GLY A 106 -14.99 -43.90 10.58
CA GLY A 106 -14.57 -45.19 10.02
C GLY A 106 -14.66 -45.26 8.50
N PHE A 107 -14.63 -44.12 7.82
CA PHE A 107 -14.50 -44.05 6.36
C PHE A 107 -13.01 -43.86 6.03
N ASP A 108 -12.26 -44.96 6.00
CA ASP A 108 -10.92 -45.04 5.39
C ASP A 108 -11.01 -45.64 3.98
#